data_AF-A0A645DJ65-F1
#
_entry.id   AF-A0A645DJ65-F1
#
_cell.length_a   1.000
_cell.length_b   1.000
_cell.length_c   1.000
_cell.angle_alpha   90.00
_cell.angle_beta   90.00
_cell.angle_gamma   90.00
#
_symmetry.space_group_name_H-M   'P 1'
#
loop_
_entity.id
_entity.type
_entity.pdbx_description
1 polymer ?
#
loop_
_entity_poly.entity_id
_entity_poly.type
_entity_poly.pdbx_seq_one_letter_code
_entity_poly.pdbx_strand_id
1 'polypeptide(L)'
;MNRFIKNVFYILTIAMLFVFIACDKNESTQPNEPATTTVSVDVTYNVADMYDLAKILDLKVVYTDKDGKEKQEIISATPWKKTWQDIQSIKLDRPTTLLNAKLKLVYTRKPDFQNTQASYKIGKGFWIAYNLNIAGAPKQGGTPENPSTLTVGKDKIEDYITKFLETKYEDSVTISVMPK
;
A
#
# COMPACT_ATOMS: atom_id res chain seq x y z
N MET A 1 -43.62 34.07 72.69
CA MET A 1 -43.27 35.21 73.57
C MET A 1 -41.91 35.72 73.17
N ASN A 2 -41.88 36.98 72.73
CA ASN A 2 -40.76 37.73 72.16
C ASN A 2 -39.46 37.62 72.95
N ARG A 3 -38.33 37.65 72.23
CA ARG A 3 -37.15 38.47 72.59
C ARG A 3 -36.24 38.66 71.38
N PHE A 4 -36.70 39.53 70.48
CA PHE A 4 -35.83 40.44 69.75
C PHE A 4 -35.22 41.44 70.75
N ILE A 5 -33.91 41.72 70.64
CA ILE A 5 -33.15 42.97 70.95
C ILE A 5 -31.67 42.53 70.90
N LYS A 6 -31.03 42.64 69.74
CA LYS A 6 -30.18 43.77 69.32
C LYS A 6 -28.91 43.92 70.16
N ASN A 7 -27.78 43.51 69.59
CA ASN A 7 -26.53 44.28 69.49
C ASN A 7 -25.55 43.44 68.64
N VAL A 8 -25.45 43.69 67.34
CA VAL A 8 -24.50 44.67 66.76
C VAL A 8 -23.06 44.22 67.02
N PHE A 9 -22.49 43.42 66.11
CA PHE A 9 -21.43 43.89 65.22
C PHE A 9 -21.11 42.81 64.17
N TYR A 10 -21.24 43.22 62.92
CA TYR A 10 -20.69 42.60 61.72
C TYR A 10 -19.25 42.12 61.92
N ILE A 11 -18.89 40.99 61.30
CA ILE A 11 -17.66 40.71 60.51
C ILE A 11 -17.76 39.21 60.16
N LEU A 12 -18.26 38.88 58.98
CA LEU A 12 -17.47 38.55 57.78
C LEU A 12 -16.93 37.10 57.81
N THR A 13 -16.95 36.46 56.64
CA THR A 13 -16.36 35.17 56.25
C THR A 13 -17.13 33.89 56.61
N ILE A 14 -18.00 33.52 55.66
CA ILE A 14 -18.54 32.18 55.42
C ILE A 14 -17.35 31.23 55.16
N ALA A 15 -16.98 30.43 56.17
CA ALA A 15 -16.08 29.30 56.01
C ALA A 15 -16.92 28.09 55.58
N MET A 16 -16.95 27.84 54.27
CA MET A 16 -17.56 26.66 53.67
C MET A 16 -16.72 25.43 54.05
N LEU A 17 -17.28 24.61 54.95
CA LEU A 17 -16.82 23.26 55.23
C LEU A 17 -17.20 22.35 54.04
N PHE A 18 -16.20 21.97 53.24
CA PHE A 18 -16.16 20.65 52.59
C PHE A 18 -14.71 20.15 52.65
N VAL A 19 -14.37 19.54 53.78
CA VAL A 19 -13.21 18.65 53.88
C VAL A 19 -13.57 17.41 53.10
N PHE A 20 -13.23 17.38 51.81
CA PHE A 20 -13.15 16.14 51.07
C PHE A 20 -12.02 15.31 51.69
N ILE A 21 -12.45 14.23 52.34
CA ILE A 21 -11.61 13.15 52.82
C ILE A 21 -10.75 12.68 51.64
N ALA A 22 -9.45 12.88 51.76
CA ALA A 22 -8.45 12.31 50.89
C ALA A 22 -8.62 10.78 50.89
N CYS A 23 -9.18 10.23 49.82
CA CYS A 23 -9.02 8.82 49.48
C CYS A 23 -7.76 8.74 48.64
N ASP A 24 -6.67 8.47 49.36
CA ASP A 24 -5.32 8.27 48.84
C ASP A 24 -5.29 6.96 48.04
N LYS A 25 -5.58 7.07 46.74
CA LYS A 25 -5.13 6.14 45.71
C LYS A 25 -4.73 6.98 44.52
N ASN A 26 -3.46 7.37 44.50
CA ASN A 26 -2.79 7.86 43.31
C ASN A 26 -2.71 6.72 42.29
N GLU A 27 -3.83 6.37 41.67
CA GLU A 27 -3.78 5.85 40.31
C GLU A 27 -3.44 7.04 39.43
N SER A 28 -2.15 7.15 39.12
CA SER A 28 -1.65 7.93 37.99
C SER A 28 -2.57 7.66 36.80
N THR A 29 -3.52 8.55 36.55
CA THR A 29 -4.24 8.59 35.28
C THR A 29 -3.34 9.34 34.31
N GLN A 30 -2.14 8.81 34.09
CA GLN A 30 -1.38 9.17 32.91
C GLN A 30 -2.30 8.84 31.73
N PRO A 31 -2.61 9.80 30.83
CA PRO A 31 -3.32 9.47 29.62
C PRO A 31 -2.56 8.31 28.97
N ASN A 32 -3.22 7.17 28.75
CA ASN A 32 -2.62 6.08 27.99
C ASN A 32 -2.10 6.71 26.70
N GLU A 33 -0.78 6.70 26.52
CA GLU A 33 -0.15 7.16 25.29
C GLU A 33 -0.86 6.43 24.15
N PRO A 34 -1.35 7.14 23.10
CA PRO A 34 -2.06 6.48 22.02
C PRO A 34 -1.21 5.32 21.53
N ALA A 35 -1.79 4.11 21.49
CA ALA A 35 -1.06 2.89 21.21
C ALA A 35 -0.36 3.01 19.85
N THR A 36 0.93 3.34 19.86
CA THR A 36 1.68 3.52 18.63
C THR A 36 1.84 2.16 17.96
N THR A 37 1.15 1.99 16.84
CA THR A 37 1.26 0.76 16.04
C THR A 37 2.35 0.96 15.02
N THR A 38 3.46 0.21 15.15
CA THR A 38 4.45 0.10 14.08
C THR A 38 3.86 -0.74 12.97
N VAL A 39 3.91 -0.20 11.77
CA VAL A 39 3.46 -0.88 10.56
C VAL A 39 4.60 -0.89 9.57
N SER A 40 4.82 -1.99 8.84
CA SER A 40 5.67 -1.98 7.64
C SER A 40 4.90 -2.57 6.45
N VAL A 41 5.29 -2.20 5.22
CA VAL A 41 4.72 -2.80 4.01
C VAL A 41 5.80 -3.39 3.11
N ASP A 42 5.54 -4.61 2.64
CA ASP A 42 6.29 -5.24 1.57
C ASP A 42 5.47 -5.15 0.28
N VAL A 43 6.10 -4.72 -0.81
CA VAL A 43 5.45 -4.62 -2.13
C VAL A 43 6.20 -5.49 -3.13
N THR A 44 5.46 -6.31 -3.85
CA THR A 44 5.98 -7.17 -4.92
C THR A 44 5.31 -6.82 -6.25
N TYR A 45 6.13 -6.52 -7.24
CA TYR A 45 5.74 -6.39 -8.64
C TYR A 45 6.01 -7.69 -9.37
N ASN A 46 5.06 -8.15 -10.17
CA ASN A 46 5.18 -9.40 -10.93
C ASN A 46 4.84 -9.18 -12.40
N VAL A 47 5.57 -9.87 -13.27
CA VAL A 47 5.27 -10.04 -14.69
C VAL A 47 5.31 -11.54 -14.98
N ALA A 48 4.23 -12.07 -15.54
CA ALA A 48 4.12 -13.46 -15.93
C ALA A 48 5.04 -13.80 -17.12
N ASP A 49 5.14 -15.09 -17.46
CA ASP A 49 5.90 -15.53 -18.61
C ASP A 49 5.32 -14.99 -19.92
N MET A 50 6.18 -14.43 -20.77
CA MET A 50 5.89 -13.93 -22.11
C MET A 50 5.98 -15.02 -23.19
N TYR A 51 6.64 -16.15 -22.90
CA TYR A 51 6.88 -17.24 -23.86
C TYR A 51 7.54 -16.74 -25.16
N ASP A 52 6.97 -17.04 -26.33
CA ASP A 52 7.53 -16.60 -27.61
C ASP A 52 7.45 -15.10 -27.81
N LEU A 53 6.61 -14.37 -27.07
CA LEU A 53 6.54 -12.91 -27.15
C LEU A 53 7.89 -12.26 -26.79
N ALA A 54 8.71 -12.89 -25.94
CA ALA A 54 10.04 -12.41 -25.59
C ALA A 54 11.05 -12.48 -26.77
N LYS A 55 10.75 -13.28 -27.80
CA LYS A 55 11.52 -13.31 -29.06
C LYS A 55 11.12 -12.19 -30.02
N ILE A 56 9.98 -11.56 -29.77
CA ILE A 56 9.32 -10.61 -30.68
C ILE A 56 9.44 -9.18 -30.15
N LEU A 57 9.26 -9.00 -28.85
CA LEU A 57 9.21 -7.72 -28.17
C LEU A 57 10.27 -7.65 -27.07
N ASP A 58 10.88 -6.47 -26.91
CA ASP A 58 11.56 -6.08 -25.69
C ASP A 58 10.54 -5.54 -24.68
N LEU A 59 10.84 -5.73 -23.40
CA LEU A 59 10.01 -5.26 -22.30
C LEU A 59 10.81 -4.37 -21.34
N LYS A 60 10.32 -3.15 -21.16
CA LYS A 60 10.72 -2.26 -20.07
C LYS A 60 9.61 -2.20 -19.03
N VAL A 61 9.95 -2.52 -17.79
CA VAL A 61 9.08 -2.32 -16.64
C VAL A 61 9.34 -0.94 -16.04
N VAL A 62 8.29 -0.24 -15.67
CA VAL A 62 8.33 1.04 -14.97
C VAL A 62 7.53 0.88 -13.70
N TYR A 63 8.15 1.10 -12.55
CA TYR A 63 7.53 0.85 -11.26
C TYR A 63 7.90 1.91 -10.23
N THR A 64 7.11 2.01 -9.17
CA THR A 64 7.41 2.91 -8.03
C THR A 64 8.35 2.21 -7.03
N ASP A 65 9.42 2.86 -6.61
CA ASP A 65 10.29 2.36 -5.55
C ASP A 65 9.73 2.64 -4.14
N LYS A 66 10.45 2.18 -3.12
CA LYS A 66 10.09 2.36 -1.71
C LYS A 66 9.92 3.83 -1.28
N ASP A 67 10.56 4.76 -1.99
CA ASP A 67 10.52 6.19 -1.69
C ASP A 67 9.46 6.92 -2.51
N GLY A 68 8.61 6.18 -3.25
CA GLY A 68 7.58 6.76 -4.10
C GLY A 68 8.09 7.27 -5.44
N LYS A 69 9.36 7.00 -5.81
CA LYS A 69 9.96 7.48 -7.06
C LYS A 69 9.82 6.46 -8.16
N GLU A 70 9.67 6.93 -9.40
CA GLU A 70 9.64 6.06 -10.56
C GLU A 70 11.03 5.47 -10.85
N LYS A 71 11.06 4.16 -11.13
CA LYS A 71 12.22 3.41 -11.62
C LYS A 71 11.86 2.69 -12.89
N GLN A 72 12.87 2.43 -13.71
CA GLN A 72 12.70 1.73 -14.98
C GLN A 72 13.77 0.64 -15.08
N GLU A 73 13.38 -0.51 -15.61
CA GLU A 73 14.27 -1.67 -15.80
C GLU A 73 13.92 -2.33 -17.14
N ILE A 74 14.93 -2.58 -17.97
CA ILE A 74 14.77 -3.41 -19.17
C ILE A 74 14.95 -4.85 -18.72
N ILE A 75 13.95 -5.69 -18.92
CA ILE A 75 13.96 -7.07 -18.45
C ILE A 75 14.21 -8.02 -19.62
N SER A 76 15.24 -8.86 -19.50
CA SER A 76 15.68 -9.78 -20.56
C SER A 76 15.03 -11.16 -20.46
N ALA A 77 14.32 -11.45 -19.36
CA ALA A 77 13.69 -12.74 -19.11
C ALA A 77 12.41 -12.59 -18.28
N THR A 78 11.46 -13.50 -18.53
CA THR A 78 10.22 -13.67 -17.76
C THR A 78 10.06 -15.12 -17.27
N PRO A 79 9.32 -15.36 -16.17
CA PRO A 79 8.64 -14.38 -15.33
C PRO A 79 9.61 -13.47 -14.59
N TRP A 80 9.19 -12.24 -14.31
CA TRP A 80 9.99 -11.25 -13.58
C TRP A 80 9.29 -10.88 -12.28
N LYS A 81 10.09 -10.70 -11.22
CA LYS A 81 9.60 -10.32 -9.89
C LYS A 81 10.55 -9.32 -9.25
N LYS A 82 10.00 -8.28 -8.64
CA LYS A 82 10.74 -7.32 -7.81
C LYS A 82 10.00 -7.08 -6.52
N THR A 83 10.67 -7.30 -5.39
CA THR A 83 10.11 -7.07 -4.07
C THR A 83 10.90 -5.98 -3.35
N TRP A 84 10.17 -5.06 -2.73
CA TRP A 84 10.66 -4.10 -1.76
C TRP A 84 10.12 -4.50 -0.39
N GLN A 85 10.99 -4.50 0.63
CA GLN A 85 10.62 -4.89 1.99
C GLN A 85 10.73 -3.70 2.94
N ASP A 86 9.98 -3.76 4.02
CA ASP A 86 10.01 -2.81 5.14
C ASP A 86 9.91 -1.35 4.72
N ILE A 87 9.10 -1.09 3.71
CA ILE A 87 8.80 0.26 3.26
C ILE A 87 7.94 0.88 4.36
N GLN A 88 8.47 1.88 5.07
CA GLN A 88 7.79 2.67 6.10
C GLN A 88 7.44 1.94 7.40
N SER A 89 8.37 1.89 8.36
CA SER A 89 8.07 1.66 9.79
C SER A 89 7.55 2.94 10.45
N ILE A 90 6.24 3.20 10.37
CA ILE A 90 5.64 4.44 10.93
C ILE A 90 4.81 4.09 12.16
N LYS A 91 4.93 4.91 13.21
CA LYS A 91 3.99 4.94 14.34
C LYS A 91 2.75 5.71 13.91
N LEU A 92 1.63 5.01 13.73
CA LEU A 92 0.38 5.63 13.28
C LEU A 92 -0.50 6.05 14.46
N ASP A 93 -0.90 7.32 14.51
CA ASP A 93 -1.94 7.87 15.39
C ASP A 93 -3.27 8.13 14.64
N ARG A 94 -3.25 8.10 13.30
CA ARG A 94 -4.40 8.37 12.40
C ARG A 94 -4.36 7.53 11.11
N PRO A 95 -5.50 7.37 10.40
CA PRO A 95 -5.53 6.74 9.09
C PRO A 95 -4.52 7.39 8.14
N THR A 96 -3.60 6.61 7.61
CA THR A 96 -2.50 7.13 6.79
C THR A 96 -2.36 6.30 5.52
N THR A 97 -2.27 6.98 4.39
CA THR A 97 -1.83 6.37 3.13
C THR A 97 -0.33 6.19 3.22
N LEU A 98 0.11 4.94 3.21
CA LEU A 98 1.54 4.63 3.26
C LEU A 98 2.15 4.82 1.87
N LEU A 99 1.57 4.19 0.84
CA LEU A 99 2.22 4.11 -0.45
C LEU A 99 1.22 4.03 -1.60
N ASN A 100 1.61 4.62 -2.73
CA ASN A 100 1.00 4.38 -4.02
C ASN A 100 1.98 3.55 -4.87
N ALA A 101 1.72 2.26 -5.00
CA ALA A 101 2.53 1.38 -5.85
C ALA A 101 1.95 1.37 -7.26
N LYS A 102 2.78 1.66 -8.27
CA LYS A 102 2.40 1.60 -9.69
C LYS A 102 3.33 0.64 -10.43
N LEU A 103 2.77 -0.06 -11.41
CA LEU A 103 3.50 -0.91 -12.35
C LEU A 103 2.99 -0.61 -13.76
N LYS A 104 3.92 -0.39 -14.69
CA LYS A 104 3.67 -0.15 -16.10
C LYS A 104 4.60 -1.02 -16.92
N LEU A 105 4.06 -1.62 -17.99
CA LEU A 105 4.82 -2.36 -18.98
C LEU A 105 4.87 -1.57 -20.27
N VAL A 106 6.08 -1.40 -20.82
CA VAL A 106 6.33 -0.75 -22.09
C VAL A 106 7.00 -1.74 -23.01
N TYR A 107 6.31 -2.08 -24.11
CA TYR A 107 6.81 -3.00 -25.11
C TYR A 107 7.36 -2.25 -26.31
N THR A 108 8.45 -2.77 -26.87
CA THR A 108 9.01 -2.29 -28.14
C THR A 108 9.32 -3.46 -29.04
N ARG A 109 9.13 -3.29 -30.35
CA ARG A 109 9.40 -4.36 -31.32
C ARG A 109 10.90 -4.61 -31.44
N LYS A 110 11.30 -5.88 -31.43
CA LYS A 110 12.67 -6.27 -31.79
C LYS A 110 12.88 -6.09 -33.29
N PRO A 111 13.90 -5.34 -33.72
CA PRO A 111 14.10 -5.00 -35.14
C PRO A 111 14.43 -6.24 -36.01
N ASP A 112 14.98 -7.27 -35.39
CA ASP A 112 15.53 -8.50 -35.96
C ASP A 112 14.56 -9.69 -35.89
N PHE A 113 13.33 -9.48 -35.39
CA PHE A 113 12.33 -10.54 -35.38
C PHE A 113 11.92 -10.96 -36.81
N GLN A 114 11.99 -12.27 -37.07
CA GLN A 114 11.57 -12.89 -38.32
C GLN A 114 10.40 -13.84 -38.07
N ASN A 115 9.27 -13.59 -38.75
CA ASN A 115 8.07 -14.40 -38.62
C ASN A 115 8.21 -15.75 -39.35
N THR A 116 8.91 -16.70 -38.73
CA THR A 116 9.30 -17.99 -39.32
C THR A 116 8.50 -19.17 -38.78
N GLN A 117 7.96 -19.08 -37.57
CA GLN A 117 7.24 -20.18 -36.93
C GLN A 117 5.79 -20.26 -37.44
N ALA A 118 5.21 -21.46 -37.46
CA ALA A 118 3.82 -21.68 -37.86
C ALA A 118 2.81 -21.08 -36.84
N SER A 119 3.20 -21.03 -35.57
CA SER A 119 2.43 -20.44 -34.48
C SER A 119 3.35 -20.01 -33.35
N TYR A 120 2.87 -19.08 -32.52
CA TYR A 120 3.58 -18.52 -31.38
C TYR A 120 2.74 -18.69 -30.12
N LYS A 121 3.34 -19.19 -29.04
CA LYS A 121 2.72 -19.18 -27.72
C LYS A 121 3.01 -17.84 -27.06
N ILE A 122 1.95 -17.12 -26.70
CA ILE A 122 2.03 -15.78 -26.12
C ILE A 122 1.44 -15.81 -24.72
N GLY A 123 2.19 -15.29 -23.76
CA GLY A 123 1.71 -15.08 -22.40
C GLY A 123 1.58 -13.61 -22.06
N LYS A 124 0.62 -13.31 -21.20
CA LYS A 124 0.35 -11.97 -20.70
C LYS A 124 -0.16 -12.04 -19.27
N GLY A 125 0.46 -11.29 -18.38
CA GLY A 125 -0.01 -11.11 -17.01
C GLY A 125 0.96 -10.23 -16.23
N PHE A 126 0.43 -9.36 -15.40
CA PHE A 126 1.21 -8.58 -14.44
C PHE A 126 0.29 -8.20 -13.30
N TRP A 127 0.85 -8.07 -12.10
CA TRP A 127 0.10 -7.69 -10.92
C TRP A 127 1.02 -7.13 -9.84
N ILE A 128 0.42 -6.42 -8.91
CA ILE A 128 1.08 -5.90 -7.72
C ILE A 128 0.51 -6.66 -6.53
N ALA A 129 1.36 -7.20 -5.67
CA ALA A 129 0.98 -7.77 -4.39
C ALA A 129 1.61 -6.96 -3.27
N TYR A 130 0.93 -6.86 -2.13
CA TYR A 130 1.51 -6.26 -0.92
C TYR A 130 1.15 -7.07 0.33
N ASN A 131 2.07 -7.04 1.29
CA ASN A 131 1.86 -7.52 2.65
C ASN A 131 2.02 -6.35 3.61
N LEU A 132 0.99 -6.11 4.40
CA LEU A 132 0.95 -5.11 5.44
C LEU A 132 1.23 -5.81 6.78
N ASN A 133 2.39 -5.53 7.33
CA ASN A 133 2.89 -6.11 8.57
C ASN A 133 2.48 -5.20 9.73
N ILE A 134 1.31 -5.50 10.32
CA ILE A 134 0.77 -4.82 11.50
C ILE A 134 0.74 -5.84 12.64
N ALA A 135 1.29 -5.50 13.81
CA ALA A 135 1.27 -6.37 14.98
C ALA A 135 -0.16 -6.86 15.29
N GLY A 136 -0.36 -8.18 15.25
CA GLY A 136 -1.65 -8.82 15.54
C GLY A 136 -2.74 -8.67 14.47
N ALA A 137 -2.46 -8.05 13.32
CA ALA A 137 -3.44 -7.87 12.25
C ALA A 137 -2.79 -7.76 10.85
N PRO A 138 -2.02 -8.77 10.39
CA PRO A 138 -1.42 -8.74 9.07
C PRO A 138 -2.52 -8.67 8.00
N LYS A 139 -2.26 -7.92 6.93
CA LYS A 139 -3.15 -7.79 5.78
C LYS A 139 -2.39 -8.09 4.50
N GLN A 140 -3.08 -8.69 3.54
CA GLN A 140 -2.55 -8.89 2.20
C GLN A 140 -3.50 -8.27 1.20
N GLY A 141 -2.97 -7.82 0.08
CA GLY A 141 -3.78 -7.31 -1.01
C GLY A 141 -2.95 -7.09 -2.27
N GLY A 142 -3.57 -6.47 -3.27
CA GLY A 142 -2.92 -6.28 -4.54
C GLY A 142 -3.92 -6.00 -5.67
N THR A 143 -3.40 -5.99 -6.89
CA THR A 143 -4.21 -6.07 -8.10
C THR A 143 -4.46 -7.54 -8.46
N PRO A 144 -5.52 -7.86 -9.23
CA PRO A 144 -5.87 -9.24 -9.56
C PRO A 144 -4.75 -9.98 -10.30
N GLU A 145 -4.44 -11.19 -9.85
CA GLU A 145 -3.50 -12.09 -10.53
C GLU A 145 -4.22 -12.85 -11.65
N ASN A 146 -4.13 -12.33 -12.88
CA ASN A 146 -4.80 -12.92 -14.06
C ASN A 146 -3.82 -13.20 -15.21
N PRO A 147 -2.80 -14.07 -15.02
CA PRO A 147 -1.97 -14.51 -16.13
C PRO A 147 -2.82 -15.31 -17.14
N SER A 148 -2.57 -15.04 -18.42
CA SER A 148 -3.27 -15.68 -19.54
C SER A 148 -2.27 -16.12 -20.59
N THR A 149 -2.64 -17.17 -21.34
CA THR A 149 -1.84 -17.68 -22.44
C THR A 149 -2.72 -17.95 -23.65
N LEU A 150 -2.16 -17.74 -24.84
CA LEU A 150 -2.83 -17.97 -26.11
C LEU A 150 -1.81 -18.48 -27.13
N THR A 151 -2.24 -19.32 -28.07
CA THR A 151 -1.45 -19.67 -29.26
C THR A 151 -1.99 -18.89 -30.46
N VAL A 152 -1.10 -18.18 -31.15
CA VAL A 152 -1.44 -17.31 -32.28
C VAL A 152 -0.77 -17.86 -33.54
N GLY A 153 -1.54 -18.03 -34.62
CA GLY A 153 -1.01 -18.47 -35.91
C GLY A 153 -0.11 -17.42 -36.56
N LYS A 154 0.79 -17.88 -37.44
CA LYS A 154 1.69 -17.04 -38.24
C LYS A 154 0.98 -15.90 -38.98
N ASP A 155 -0.22 -16.17 -39.46
CA ASP A 155 -1.09 -15.25 -40.21
C ASP A 155 -1.62 -14.09 -39.35
N LYS A 156 -1.67 -14.24 -38.02
CA LYS A 156 -2.27 -13.27 -37.08
C LYS A 156 -1.29 -12.62 -36.12
N ILE A 157 -0.03 -13.06 -36.13
CA ILE A 157 0.96 -12.60 -35.14
C ILE A 157 1.25 -11.09 -35.27
N GLU A 158 1.26 -10.56 -36.48
CA GLU A 158 1.53 -9.13 -36.73
C GLU A 158 0.42 -8.22 -36.19
N ASP A 159 -0.84 -8.59 -36.39
CA ASP A 159 -1.99 -7.88 -35.81
C ASP A 159 -1.94 -7.94 -34.28
N TYR A 160 -1.57 -9.10 -33.75
CA TYR A 160 -1.43 -9.30 -32.31
C TYR A 160 -0.32 -8.45 -31.70
N ILE A 161 0.84 -8.37 -32.36
CA ILE A 161 1.97 -7.51 -31.98
C ILE A 161 1.55 -6.05 -31.97
N THR A 162 0.88 -5.60 -33.04
CA THR A 162 0.43 -4.21 -33.18
C THR A 162 -0.49 -3.83 -32.01
N LYS A 163 -1.49 -4.67 -31.72
CA LYS A 163 -2.37 -4.47 -30.57
C LYS A 163 -1.60 -4.42 -29.25
N PHE A 164 -0.56 -5.24 -29.08
CA PHE A 164 0.27 -5.22 -27.89
C PHE A 164 1.03 -3.89 -27.72
N LEU A 165 1.57 -3.34 -28.81
CA LEU A 165 2.32 -2.08 -28.79
C LEU A 165 1.42 -0.86 -28.54
N GLU A 166 0.17 -0.90 -28.97
CA GLU A 166 -0.81 0.18 -28.77
C GLU A 166 -1.53 0.11 -27.41
N THR A 167 -1.58 -1.07 -26.80
CA THR A 167 -2.29 -1.26 -25.53
C THR A 167 -1.48 -0.71 -24.36
N LYS A 168 -2.14 0.09 -23.53
CA LYS A 168 -1.60 0.57 -22.26
C LYS A 168 -1.71 -0.52 -21.19
N TYR A 169 -0.57 -0.95 -20.65
CA TYR A 169 -0.49 -1.96 -19.60
C TYR A 169 0.00 -1.32 -18.30
N GLU A 170 -0.92 -0.92 -17.44
CA GLU A 170 -0.63 -0.26 -16.18
C GLU A 170 -1.58 -0.75 -15.08
N ASP A 171 -1.02 -0.96 -13.89
CA ASP A 171 -1.74 -1.27 -12.66
C ASP A 171 -1.26 -0.35 -11.54
N SER A 172 -2.14 -0.10 -10.58
CA SER A 172 -1.78 0.63 -9.37
C SER A 172 -2.59 0.19 -8.17
N VAL A 173 -1.97 0.24 -6.99
CA VAL A 173 -2.64 -0.01 -5.72
C VAL A 173 -2.27 1.07 -4.72
N THR A 174 -3.28 1.59 -4.03
CA THR A 174 -3.12 2.51 -2.90
C THR A 174 -3.17 1.71 -1.62
N ILE A 175 -2.11 1.78 -0.84
CA ILE A 175 -1.95 1.04 0.40
C ILE A 175 -2.19 2.01 1.55
N SER A 176 -3.33 1.84 2.21
CA SER A 176 -3.75 2.66 3.34
C SER A 176 -3.88 1.82 4.60
N VAL A 177 -3.51 2.41 5.73
CA VAL A 177 -3.66 1.80 7.04
C VAL A 177 -4.57 2.68 7.88
N MET A 178 -5.60 2.06 8.44
CA MET A 178 -6.44 2.67 9.46
C MET A 178 -5.98 2.11 10.82
N PRO A 179 -5.58 2.96 11.78
CA PRO A 179 -5.43 2.52 13.16
C PRO A 179 -6.78 1.98 13.65
N LYS A 180 -6.71 0.94 14.48
CA LYS A 180 -7.89 0.39 15.16
C LYS A 180 -8.31 1.29 16.32
#